data_AF-A0A7V4UWE1-F1
#
_entry.id   AF-A0A7V4UWE1-F1
#
_cell.length_a   1.000
_cell.length_b   1.000
_cell.length_c   1.000
_cell.angle_alpha   90.00
_cell.angle_beta   90.00
_cell.angle_gamma   90.00
#
_symmetry.space_group_name_H-M   'P 1'
#
loop_
_entity.id
_entity.type
_entity.pdbx_description
1 polymer ?
#
loop_
_entity_poly.entity_id
_entity_poly.type
_entity_poly.pdbx_seq_one_letter_code
_entity_poly.pdbx_strand_id
1 'polypeptide(L)'
;MTNPLIEVQKYGQSIWYDNIRRGLITSGELMQMVEKDGLLGVTSNPAIFTAAMVGSTDYDQPLKALVAQKVGTAVDLYEKLAIEDIQLAADVLYPVYLRTKGIDGYVSFEVSPYLANDTEGTIQEARRLHKALRRDNVLIKVPATPAGIPAIQTLIGEGISINVTLLFALEAYEKVAQAYMAGLEQLAAKGGDLSKVASV
;
A
#
# COMPACT_ATOMS: atom_id res chain seq x y z
N MET A 1 -22.87 -20.33 -12.81
CA MET A 1 -21.41 -20.44 -13.02
C MET A 1 -20.73 -20.04 -11.73
N THR A 2 -19.70 -20.77 -11.31
CA THR A 2 -18.85 -20.39 -10.16
C THR A 2 -17.94 -19.22 -10.57
N ASN A 3 -17.73 -18.24 -9.68
CA ASN A 3 -16.84 -17.11 -9.93
C ASN A 3 -15.37 -17.57 -9.74
N PRO A 4 -14.52 -17.60 -10.79
CA PRO A 4 -13.14 -18.09 -10.67
C PRO A 4 -12.31 -17.32 -9.63
N LEU A 5 -12.59 -16.03 -9.43
CA LEU A 5 -11.90 -15.17 -8.46
C LEU A 5 -12.19 -15.57 -7.01
N ILE A 6 -13.34 -16.19 -6.76
CA ILE A 6 -13.71 -16.76 -5.46
C ILE A 6 -13.18 -18.20 -5.34
N GLU A 7 -13.26 -18.98 -6.42
CA GLU A 7 -12.81 -20.38 -6.40
C GLU A 7 -11.31 -20.53 -6.10
N VAL A 8 -10.47 -19.63 -6.62
CA VAL A 8 -9.02 -19.68 -6.39
C VAL A 8 -8.64 -19.54 -4.90
N GLN A 9 -9.48 -18.88 -4.11
CA GLN A 9 -9.25 -18.66 -2.67
C GLN A 9 -9.28 -19.98 -1.87
N LYS A 10 -9.96 -21.02 -2.38
CA LYS A 10 -9.96 -22.36 -1.77
C LYS A 10 -8.56 -23.01 -1.79
N TYR A 11 -7.67 -22.52 -2.64
CA TYR A 11 -6.27 -22.95 -2.72
C TYR A 11 -5.33 -22.04 -1.91
N GLY A 12 -5.86 -21.11 -1.11
CA GLY A 12 -5.08 -20.20 -0.27
C GLY A 12 -4.45 -19.02 -1.01
N GLN A 13 -4.95 -18.70 -2.22
CA GLN A 13 -4.46 -17.55 -2.99
C GLN A 13 -5.45 -16.38 -2.93
N SER A 14 -4.94 -15.23 -2.49
CA SER A 14 -5.69 -13.98 -2.46
C SER A 14 -5.57 -13.21 -3.77
N ILE A 15 -6.68 -12.69 -4.27
CA ILE A 15 -6.70 -11.87 -5.49
C ILE A 15 -6.77 -10.39 -5.13
N TRP A 16 -5.80 -9.64 -5.63
CA TRP A 16 -5.69 -8.20 -5.44
C TRP A 16 -5.85 -7.48 -6.77
N TYR A 17 -6.36 -6.25 -6.73
CA TYR A 17 -6.59 -5.43 -7.91
C TYR A 17 -5.46 -4.42 -8.07
N ASP A 18 -4.75 -4.48 -9.20
CA ASP A 18 -3.57 -3.64 -9.46
C ASP A 18 -3.94 -2.34 -10.20
N ASN A 19 -4.84 -1.58 -9.59
CA ASN A 19 -5.23 -0.26 -10.05
C ASN A 19 -5.97 0.49 -8.92
N ILE A 20 -5.94 1.81 -8.96
CA ILE A 20 -6.73 2.65 -8.07
C ILE A 20 -7.19 3.90 -8.82
N ARG A 21 -8.46 4.25 -8.66
CA ARG A 21 -9.06 5.49 -9.19
C ARG A 21 -10.11 6.00 -8.23
N ARG A 22 -10.19 7.32 -8.05
CA ARG A 22 -11.18 7.94 -7.17
C ARG A 22 -12.61 7.51 -7.51
N GLY A 23 -13.00 7.56 -8.79
CA GLY A 23 -14.33 7.14 -9.24
C GLY A 23 -14.67 5.68 -8.93
N LEU A 24 -13.70 4.76 -9.01
CA LEU A 24 -13.87 3.34 -8.64
C LEU A 24 -14.30 3.20 -7.17
N ILE A 25 -13.73 4.03 -6.30
CA ILE A 25 -13.98 4.00 -4.86
C ILE A 25 -15.30 4.71 -4.54
N THR A 26 -15.47 5.95 -5.02
CA THR A 26 -16.61 6.80 -4.65
C THR A 26 -17.93 6.36 -5.28
N SER A 27 -17.90 5.65 -6.41
CA SER A 27 -19.11 5.07 -7.02
C SER A 27 -19.60 3.81 -6.31
N GLY A 28 -18.79 3.22 -5.43
CA GLY A 28 -19.05 1.93 -4.80
C GLY A 28 -18.65 0.72 -5.65
N GLU A 29 -18.03 0.92 -6.82
CA GLU A 29 -17.56 -0.19 -7.67
C GLU A 29 -16.53 -1.06 -6.94
N LEU A 30 -15.56 -0.46 -6.22
CA LEU A 30 -14.60 -1.22 -5.40
C LEU A 30 -15.30 -2.09 -4.35
N MET A 31 -16.35 -1.57 -3.70
CA MET A 31 -17.14 -2.33 -2.74
C MET A 31 -17.84 -3.51 -3.41
N GLN A 32 -18.37 -3.31 -4.62
CA GLN A 32 -18.97 -4.40 -5.39
C GLN A 32 -17.95 -5.47 -5.78
N MET A 33 -16.71 -5.10 -6.12
CA MET A 33 -15.62 -6.07 -6.38
C MET A 33 -15.31 -6.89 -5.13
N VAL A 34 -15.30 -6.27 -3.95
CA VAL A 34 -15.12 -7.00 -2.68
C VAL A 34 -16.29 -7.97 -2.42
N GLU A 35 -17.52 -7.55 -2.63
CA GLU A 35 -18.73 -8.34 -2.30
C GLU A 35 -19.03 -9.44 -3.32
N LYS A 36 -18.87 -9.15 -4.62
CA LYS A 36 -19.29 -10.05 -5.71
C LYS A 36 -18.15 -10.88 -6.27
N ASP A 37 -16.95 -10.31 -6.31
CA ASP A 37 -15.76 -10.94 -6.89
C ASP A 37 -14.79 -11.48 -5.84
N GLY A 38 -15.07 -11.23 -4.55
CA GLY A 38 -14.24 -11.68 -3.46
C GLY A 38 -12.87 -11.02 -3.47
N LEU A 39 -12.76 -9.77 -3.92
CA LEU A 39 -11.50 -9.03 -3.92
C LEU A 39 -10.92 -8.90 -2.51
N LEU A 40 -9.61 -9.14 -2.36
CA LEU A 40 -8.93 -9.23 -1.07
C LEU A 40 -7.84 -8.16 -0.85
N GLY A 41 -7.56 -7.32 -1.84
CA GLY A 41 -6.60 -6.21 -1.67
C GLY A 41 -6.50 -5.34 -2.91
N VAL A 42 -5.79 -4.22 -2.77
CA VAL A 42 -5.55 -3.26 -3.86
C VAL A 42 -4.08 -2.81 -3.83
N THR A 43 -3.47 -2.69 -5.00
CA THR A 43 -2.15 -2.06 -5.15
C THR A 43 -2.26 -0.76 -5.96
N SER A 44 -1.39 0.19 -5.58
CA SER A 44 -1.14 1.38 -6.37
C SER A 44 0.37 1.51 -6.65
N ASN A 45 0.70 2.43 -7.56
CA ASN A 45 2.06 2.88 -7.83
C ASN A 45 1.97 4.28 -8.51
N PRO A 46 3.08 5.01 -8.65
CA PRO A 46 3.05 6.35 -9.25
C PRO A 46 2.48 6.39 -10.68
N ALA A 47 2.69 5.35 -11.49
CA ALA A 47 2.15 5.28 -12.85
C ALA A 47 0.63 5.09 -12.86
N ILE A 48 0.10 4.26 -11.95
CA ILE A 48 -1.34 4.07 -11.74
C ILE A 48 -2.00 5.41 -11.38
N PHE A 49 -1.45 6.16 -10.40
CA PHE A 49 -2.00 7.47 -10.04
C PHE A 49 -1.91 8.48 -11.17
N THR A 50 -0.80 8.48 -11.92
CA THR A 50 -0.66 9.35 -13.10
C THR A 50 -1.77 9.07 -14.10
N ALA A 51 -2.02 7.79 -14.42
CA ALA A 51 -3.09 7.38 -15.33
C ALA A 51 -4.49 7.71 -14.78
N ALA A 52 -4.71 7.61 -13.47
CA ALA A 52 -5.97 7.96 -12.83
C ALA A 52 -6.25 9.47 -12.90
N MET A 53 -5.27 10.30 -12.55
CA MET A 53 -5.41 11.75 -12.48
C MET A 53 -5.48 12.40 -13.86
N VAL A 54 -4.74 11.89 -14.84
CA VAL A 54 -4.77 12.41 -16.22
C VAL A 54 -5.95 11.85 -17.02
N GLY A 55 -6.33 10.60 -16.76
CA GLY A 55 -7.34 9.87 -17.54
C GLY A 55 -8.78 10.05 -17.08
N SER A 56 -9.05 10.91 -16.11
CA SER A 56 -10.40 11.13 -15.55
C SER A 56 -10.61 12.58 -15.11
N THR A 57 -11.87 12.97 -14.89
CA THR A 57 -12.24 14.26 -14.31
C THR A 57 -12.49 14.17 -12.79
N ASP A 58 -12.24 13.01 -12.18
CA ASP A 58 -12.52 12.74 -10.76
C ASP A 58 -11.74 13.67 -9.81
N TYR A 59 -10.62 14.20 -10.28
CA TYR A 59 -9.68 15.00 -9.49
C TYR A 59 -9.83 16.51 -9.74
N ASP A 60 -10.63 16.95 -10.71
CA ASP A 60 -10.72 18.36 -11.12
C ASP A 60 -11.14 19.28 -9.96
N GLN A 61 -12.23 18.93 -9.27
CA GLN A 61 -12.76 19.74 -8.17
C GLN A 61 -11.86 19.68 -6.92
N PRO A 62 -11.42 18.49 -6.45
CA PRO A 62 -10.44 18.39 -5.39
C PRO A 62 -9.16 19.19 -5.67
N LEU A 63 -8.61 19.10 -6.88
CA LEU A 63 -7.39 19.82 -7.26
C LEU A 63 -7.61 21.34 -7.24
N LYS A 64 -8.72 21.83 -7.80
CA LYS A 64 -9.08 23.27 -7.72
C LYS A 64 -9.20 23.75 -6.27
N ALA A 65 -9.79 22.94 -5.39
CA ALA A 65 -9.93 23.28 -3.98
C ALA A 65 -8.56 23.35 -3.28
N LEU A 66 -7.66 22.41 -3.53
CA LEU A 66 -6.31 22.42 -2.95
C LEU A 66 -5.47 23.60 -3.47
N VAL A 67 -5.59 23.93 -4.76
CA VAL A 67 -4.93 25.12 -5.34
C VAL A 67 -5.49 26.41 -4.72
N ALA A 68 -6.80 26.52 -4.53
CA ALA A 68 -7.41 27.68 -3.87
C ALA A 68 -6.96 27.83 -2.41
N GLN A 69 -6.67 26.72 -1.73
CA GLN A 69 -6.09 26.69 -0.38
C GLN A 69 -4.58 27.01 -0.35
N LYS A 70 -3.95 27.24 -1.50
CA LYS A 70 -2.50 27.47 -1.64
C LYS A 70 -1.66 26.32 -1.07
N VAL A 71 -2.13 25.08 -1.23
CA VAL A 71 -1.32 23.89 -0.94
C VAL A 71 -0.07 23.93 -1.83
N GLY A 72 1.08 23.62 -1.23
CA GLY A 72 2.42 23.98 -1.71
C GLY A 72 2.76 23.59 -3.15
N THR A 73 3.54 22.54 -3.31
CA THR A 73 4.10 22.09 -4.58
C THR A 73 3.16 21.13 -5.31
N ALA A 74 3.47 20.80 -6.57
CA ALA A 74 2.75 19.76 -7.30
C ALA A 74 2.80 18.39 -6.59
N VAL A 75 3.89 18.09 -5.89
CA VAL A 75 4.04 16.87 -5.09
C VAL A 75 3.08 16.92 -3.90
N ASP A 76 2.98 18.05 -3.20
CA ASP A 76 2.05 18.22 -2.07
C ASP A 76 0.58 18.05 -2.51
N LEU A 77 0.24 18.56 -3.69
CA LEU A 77 -1.10 18.40 -4.28
C LEU A 77 -1.39 16.93 -4.61
N TYR A 78 -0.48 16.29 -5.35
CA TYR A 78 -0.57 14.87 -5.71
C TYR A 78 -0.75 14.01 -4.45
N GLU A 79 0.11 14.21 -3.47
CA GLU A 79 0.15 13.34 -2.31
C GLU A 79 -1.10 13.49 -1.45
N LYS A 80 -1.63 14.71 -1.28
CA LYS A 80 -2.91 14.90 -0.58
C LYS A 80 -4.05 14.11 -1.24
N LEU A 81 -4.12 14.14 -2.57
CA LEU A 81 -5.14 13.42 -3.32
C LEU A 81 -4.93 11.89 -3.23
N ALA A 82 -3.69 11.45 -3.37
CA ALA A 82 -3.35 10.03 -3.31
C ALA A 82 -3.58 9.44 -1.90
N ILE A 83 -3.20 10.15 -0.84
CA ILE A 83 -3.46 9.73 0.55
C ILE A 83 -4.95 9.59 0.81
N GLU A 84 -5.76 10.56 0.35
CA GLU A 84 -7.22 10.49 0.48
C GLU A 84 -7.78 9.25 -0.24
N ASP A 85 -7.35 8.97 -1.47
CA ASP A 85 -7.79 7.79 -2.21
C ASP A 85 -7.39 6.48 -1.51
N ILE A 86 -6.17 6.39 -0.99
CA ILE A 86 -5.71 5.21 -0.25
C ILE A 86 -6.51 5.04 1.05
N GLN A 87 -6.81 6.12 1.76
CA GLN A 87 -7.65 6.06 2.97
C GLN A 87 -9.06 5.55 2.65
N LEU A 88 -9.69 6.07 1.59
CA LEU A 88 -11.01 5.63 1.18
C LEU A 88 -11.01 4.15 0.74
N ALA A 89 -10.01 3.72 -0.04
CA ALA A 89 -9.87 2.32 -0.44
C ALA A 89 -9.61 1.40 0.76
N ALA A 90 -8.77 1.84 1.71
CA ALA A 90 -8.49 1.12 2.94
C ALA A 90 -9.76 0.96 3.79
N ASP A 91 -10.61 1.99 3.87
CA ASP A 91 -11.89 1.93 4.58
C ASP A 91 -12.85 0.92 3.93
N VAL A 92 -12.89 0.83 2.59
CA VAL A 92 -13.67 -0.19 1.86
C VAL A 92 -13.16 -1.61 2.13
N LEU A 93 -11.84 -1.81 2.23
CA LEU A 93 -11.24 -3.11 2.49
C LEU A 93 -11.12 -3.47 3.97
N TYR A 94 -11.40 -2.55 4.89
CA TYR A 94 -11.26 -2.80 6.32
C TYR A 94 -12.14 -3.97 6.84
N PRO A 95 -13.38 -4.17 6.38
CA PRO A 95 -14.14 -5.38 6.73
C PRO A 95 -13.47 -6.69 6.28
N VAL A 96 -12.71 -6.67 5.17
CA VAL A 96 -11.89 -7.80 4.73
C VAL A 96 -10.76 -8.02 5.71
N TYR A 97 -10.04 -6.96 6.06
CA TYR A 97 -8.94 -7.00 7.03
C TYR A 97 -9.38 -7.59 8.38
N LEU A 98 -10.54 -7.17 8.90
CA LEU A 98 -11.09 -7.70 10.13
C LEU A 98 -11.47 -9.19 10.02
N ARG A 99 -12.20 -9.59 8.96
CA ARG A 99 -12.67 -10.99 8.83
C ARG A 99 -11.53 -11.98 8.57
N THR A 100 -10.45 -11.54 7.94
CA THR A 100 -9.25 -12.36 7.68
C THR A 100 -8.18 -12.20 8.76
N LYS A 101 -8.46 -11.44 9.83
CA LYS A 101 -7.53 -11.21 10.96
C LYS A 101 -6.18 -10.65 10.51
N GLY A 102 -6.20 -9.70 9.57
CA GLY A 102 -5.00 -9.05 9.06
C GLY A 102 -4.19 -9.88 8.07
N ILE A 103 -4.73 -10.96 7.51
CA ILE A 103 -4.09 -11.69 6.40
C ILE A 103 -4.29 -10.95 5.07
N ASP A 104 -5.47 -10.36 4.88
CA ASP A 104 -5.89 -9.67 3.65
C ASP A 104 -6.50 -8.31 3.97
N GLY A 105 -7.10 -7.65 2.98
CA GLY A 105 -7.78 -6.37 3.12
C GLY A 105 -6.84 -5.18 3.06
N TYR A 106 -5.66 -5.36 2.45
CA TYR A 106 -4.64 -4.34 2.38
C TYR A 106 -4.77 -3.43 1.16
N VAL A 107 -4.35 -2.18 1.32
CA VAL A 107 -4.08 -1.24 0.23
C VAL A 107 -2.62 -0.83 0.26
N SER A 108 -1.92 -0.92 -0.87
CA SER A 108 -0.50 -0.54 -0.94
C SER A 108 -0.30 0.88 -1.48
N PHE A 109 0.57 1.66 -0.83
CA PHE A 109 0.97 3.01 -1.28
C PHE A 109 2.50 3.15 -1.34
N GLU A 110 3.02 3.55 -2.49
CA GLU A 110 4.45 3.54 -2.78
C GLU A 110 5.16 4.83 -2.36
N VAL A 111 6.35 4.68 -1.78
CA VAL A 111 7.26 5.82 -1.54
C VAL A 111 7.68 6.46 -2.87
N SER A 112 8.23 7.67 -2.80
CA SER A 112 8.75 8.36 -3.99
C SER A 112 9.83 7.51 -4.69
N PRO A 113 9.72 7.27 -6.01
CA PRO A 113 10.71 6.48 -6.76
C PRO A 113 12.09 7.17 -6.80
N TYR A 114 12.17 8.47 -6.56
CA TYR A 114 13.44 9.20 -6.47
C TYR A 114 14.27 8.80 -5.24
N LEU A 115 13.65 8.15 -4.24
CA LEU A 115 14.31 7.67 -3.03
C LEU A 115 14.79 6.21 -3.15
N ALA A 116 14.60 5.56 -4.31
CA ALA A 116 14.88 4.13 -4.46
C ALA A 116 16.35 3.74 -4.16
N ASN A 117 17.29 4.68 -4.20
CA ASN A 117 18.70 4.46 -3.86
C ASN A 117 19.15 5.20 -2.58
N ASP A 118 18.18 5.66 -1.77
CA ASP A 118 18.41 6.36 -0.50
C ASP A 118 17.66 5.63 0.63
N THR A 119 18.41 4.89 1.43
CA THR A 119 17.86 4.13 2.57
C THR A 119 17.19 5.05 3.58
N GLU A 120 17.87 6.12 4.01
CA GLU A 120 17.36 6.98 5.07
C GLU A 120 16.19 7.82 4.59
N GLY A 121 16.26 8.36 3.37
CA GLY A 121 15.15 9.05 2.73
C GLY A 121 13.91 8.17 2.59
N THR A 122 14.08 6.91 2.16
CA THR A 122 12.98 5.92 2.08
C THR A 122 12.35 5.68 3.44
N ILE A 123 13.16 5.48 4.48
CA ILE A 123 12.67 5.23 5.85
C ILE A 123 11.86 6.44 6.35
N GLN A 124 12.41 7.66 6.21
CA GLN A 124 11.75 8.88 6.67
C GLN A 124 10.41 9.10 5.97
N GLU A 125 10.39 8.88 4.65
CA GLU A 125 9.19 9.03 3.85
C GLU A 125 8.15 7.98 4.21
N ALA A 126 8.54 6.70 4.34
CA ALA A 126 7.64 5.63 4.73
C ALA A 126 6.98 5.89 6.10
N ARG A 127 7.76 6.34 7.10
CA ARG A 127 7.23 6.74 8.42
C ARG A 127 6.22 7.89 8.30
N ARG A 128 6.55 8.91 7.49
CA ARG A 128 5.69 10.08 7.28
C ARG A 128 4.37 9.69 6.62
N LEU A 129 4.43 8.88 5.57
CA LEU A 129 3.27 8.36 4.86
C LEU A 129 2.41 7.47 5.75
N HIS A 130 3.02 6.51 6.46
CA HIS A 130 2.30 5.65 7.40
C HIS A 130 1.54 6.47 8.46
N LYS A 131 2.20 7.49 9.03
CA LYS A 131 1.58 8.44 9.97
C LYS A 131 0.47 9.28 9.35
N ALA A 132 0.57 9.65 8.08
CA ALA A 132 -0.45 10.44 7.39
C ALA A 132 -1.68 9.60 7.03
N LEU A 133 -1.47 8.35 6.61
CA LEU A 133 -2.51 7.41 6.20
C LEU A 133 -3.38 6.99 7.38
N ARG A 134 -2.80 6.70 8.55
CA ARG A 134 -3.54 6.35 9.79
C ARG A 134 -4.57 5.24 9.58
N ARG A 135 -4.16 4.15 8.92
CA ARG A 135 -4.96 2.95 8.68
C ARG A 135 -4.09 1.72 8.89
N ASP A 136 -4.62 0.75 9.64
CA ASP A 136 -3.89 -0.47 10.01
C ASP A 136 -3.70 -1.42 8.81
N ASN A 137 -4.59 -1.32 7.82
CA ASN A 137 -4.60 -2.15 6.62
C ASN A 137 -3.96 -1.46 5.41
N VAL A 138 -2.92 -0.65 5.64
CA VAL A 138 -2.12 -0.05 4.57
C VAL A 138 -0.70 -0.60 4.60
N LEU A 139 -0.21 -1.01 3.44
CA LEU A 139 1.18 -1.38 3.22
C LEU A 139 1.93 -0.20 2.60
N ILE A 140 3.07 0.18 3.18
CA ILE A 140 3.99 1.07 2.47
C ILE A 140 4.79 0.24 1.49
N LYS A 141 4.72 0.61 0.21
CA LYS A 141 5.40 -0.10 -0.86
C LYS A 141 6.80 0.45 -1.07
N VAL A 142 7.80 -0.42 -0.96
CA VAL A 142 9.24 -0.10 -1.00
C VAL A 142 9.92 -1.00 -2.03
N PRO A 143 10.70 -0.46 -2.97
CA PRO A 143 11.40 -1.28 -3.96
C PRO A 143 12.56 -2.06 -3.35
N ALA A 144 12.75 -3.31 -3.78
CA ALA A 144 13.80 -4.23 -3.33
C ALA A 144 15.20 -3.91 -3.90
N THR A 145 15.58 -2.64 -3.93
CA THR A 145 16.94 -2.23 -4.30
C THR A 145 17.91 -2.54 -3.16
N PRO A 146 19.25 -2.51 -3.40
CA PRO A 146 20.23 -2.63 -2.32
C PRO A 146 20.03 -1.61 -1.19
N ALA A 147 19.54 -0.40 -1.49
CA ALA A 147 19.23 0.62 -0.50
C ALA A 147 17.86 0.41 0.16
N GLY A 148 16.90 -0.20 -0.54
CA GLY A 148 15.56 -0.50 -0.02
C GLY A 148 15.56 -1.64 1.00
N ILE A 149 16.40 -2.67 0.83
CA ILE A 149 16.48 -3.82 1.76
C ILE A 149 16.70 -3.41 3.23
N PRO A 150 17.72 -2.58 3.58
CA PRO A 150 17.88 -2.11 4.96
C PRO A 150 16.74 -1.19 5.42
N ALA A 151 16.09 -0.47 4.51
CA ALA A 151 14.89 0.31 4.83
C ALA A 151 13.71 -0.59 5.21
N ILE A 152 13.47 -1.66 4.45
CA ILE A 152 12.43 -2.68 4.71
C ILE A 152 12.66 -3.29 6.10
N GLN A 153 13.87 -3.76 6.39
CA GLN A 153 14.20 -4.31 7.72
C GLN A 153 13.88 -3.33 8.84
N THR A 154 14.30 -2.07 8.70
CA THR A 154 14.08 -1.03 9.70
C THR A 154 12.60 -0.77 9.93
N LEU A 155 11.82 -0.61 8.87
CA LEU A 155 10.40 -0.31 8.94
C LEU A 155 9.58 -1.47 9.52
N ILE A 156 9.91 -2.71 9.16
CA ILE A 156 9.32 -3.91 9.78
C ILE A 156 9.66 -3.97 11.28
N GLY A 157 10.91 -3.64 11.65
CA GLY A 157 11.36 -3.53 13.04
C GLY A 157 10.73 -2.39 13.84
N GLU A 158 9.96 -1.54 13.19
CA GLU A 158 9.14 -0.48 13.78
C GLU A 158 7.65 -0.80 13.79
N GLY A 159 7.25 -1.95 13.26
CA GLY A 159 5.86 -2.35 13.18
C GLY A 159 5.11 -1.84 11.95
N ILE A 160 5.81 -1.32 10.94
CA ILE A 160 5.19 -0.84 9.70
C ILE A 160 5.12 -1.99 8.71
N SER A 161 3.91 -2.30 8.23
CA SER A 161 3.71 -3.34 7.22
C SER A 161 4.13 -2.87 5.83
N ILE A 162 4.81 -3.73 5.06
CA ILE A 162 5.51 -3.37 3.81
C ILE A 162 5.01 -4.20 2.63
N ASN A 163 4.88 -3.58 1.46
CA ASN A 163 4.79 -4.28 0.18
C ASN A 163 6.15 -4.15 -0.52
N VAL A 164 6.88 -5.26 -0.66
CA VAL A 164 8.19 -5.23 -1.30
C VAL A 164 8.01 -5.39 -2.81
N THR A 165 8.39 -4.35 -3.57
CA THR A 165 8.16 -4.30 -5.02
C THR A 165 9.45 -4.44 -5.83
N LEU A 166 9.32 -4.65 -7.14
CA LEU A 166 10.43 -4.74 -8.10
C LEU A 166 11.42 -5.87 -7.78
N LEU A 167 10.88 -7.04 -7.45
CA LEU A 167 11.63 -8.23 -7.09
C LEU A 167 11.68 -9.22 -8.27
N PHE A 168 12.84 -9.34 -8.92
CA PHE A 168 12.99 -10.10 -10.16
C PHE A 168 14.05 -11.22 -10.10
N ALA A 169 14.71 -11.40 -8.96
CA ALA A 169 15.79 -12.36 -8.77
C ALA A 169 15.65 -13.11 -7.44
N LEU A 170 16.00 -14.38 -7.43
CA LEU A 170 15.92 -15.23 -6.23
C LEU A 170 16.84 -14.71 -5.12
N GLU A 171 18.04 -14.26 -5.48
CA GLU A 171 19.01 -13.70 -4.53
C GLU A 171 18.49 -12.41 -3.89
N ALA A 172 17.70 -11.62 -4.62
CA ALA A 172 17.04 -10.44 -4.05
C ALA A 172 15.90 -10.86 -3.12
N TYR A 173 15.11 -11.87 -3.50
CA TYR A 173 14.04 -12.41 -2.66
C TYR A 173 14.57 -12.96 -1.33
N GLU A 174 15.65 -13.74 -1.35
CA GLU A 174 16.27 -14.26 -0.13
C GLU A 174 16.74 -13.14 0.81
N LYS A 175 17.34 -12.08 0.26
CA LYS A 175 17.76 -10.91 1.06
C LYS A 175 16.58 -10.16 1.67
N VAL A 176 15.48 -10.02 0.94
CA VAL A 176 14.24 -9.42 1.45
C VAL A 176 13.63 -10.29 2.56
N ALA A 177 13.57 -11.61 2.36
CA ALA A 177 13.06 -12.53 3.38
C ALA A 177 13.91 -12.46 4.66
N GLN A 178 15.24 -12.40 4.55
CA GLN A 178 16.14 -12.20 5.69
C GLN A 178 15.91 -10.85 6.37
N ALA A 179 15.77 -9.76 5.60
CA ALA A 179 15.47 -8.44 6.12
C ALA A 179 14.12 -8.39 6.87
N TYR A 180 13.10 -9.07 6.35
CA TYR A 180 11.81 -9.21 7.03
C TYR A 180 11.95 -9.93 8.37
N MET A 181 12.62 -11.09 8.39
CA MET A 181 12.84 -11.85 9.63
C MET A 181 13.63 -11.05 10.66
N ALA A 182 14.73 -10.41 10.24
CA ALA A 182 15.54 -9.56 11.12
C ALA A 182 14.75 -8.35 11.65
N GLY A 183 13.85 -7.77 10.84
CA GLY A 183 12.93 -6.72 11.29
C GLY A 183 11.97 -7.23 12.36
N LEU A 184 11.32 -8.38 12.15
CA LEU A 184 10.43 -8.97 13.15
C LEU A 184 11.15 -9.31 14.46
N GLU A 185 12.39 -9.81 14.39
CA GLU A 185 13.23 -10.05 15.58
C GLU A 185 13.49 -8.74 16.36
N GLN A 186 13.79 -7.64 15.65
CA GLN A 186 13.95 -6.32 16.28
C GLN A 186 12.67 -5.83 16.93
N LEU A 187 11.52 -6.06 16.30
CA LEU A 187 10.22 -5.69 16.86
C LEU A 187 9.92 -6.50 18.11
N ALA A 188 10.14 -7.82 18.06
CA ALA A 188 9.95 -8.73 19.20
C ALA A 188 10.83 -8.36 20.39
N ALA A 189 12.10 -8.03 20.14
CA ALA A 189 13.05 -7.63 21.18
C ALA A 189 12.62 -6.35 21.93
N LYS A 190 11.81 -5.48 21.29
CA LYS A 190 11.22 -4.28 21.89
C LYS A 190 9.84 -4.53 22.52
N GLY A 191 9.35 -5.77 22.51
CA GLY A 191 8.01 -6.14 23.00
C GLY A 191 6.87 -5.76 22.05
N GLY A 192 7.16 -5.55 20.77
CA GLY A 192 6.14 -5.25 19.76
C GLY A 192 5.27 -6.44 19.41
N ASP A 193 4.05 -6.15 18.93
CA ASP A 193 3.07 -7.16 18.53
C ASP A 193 3.31 -7.60 17.08
N LEU A 194 3.91 -8.77 16.91
CA LEU A 194 4.22 -9.34 15.60
C LEU A 194 2.96 -9.64 14.76
N SER A 195 1.80 -9.85 15.41
CA SER A 195 0.56 -10.16 14.69
C SER A 195 0.00 -8.99 13.89
N LYS A 196 0.53 -7.78 14.11
CA LYS A 196 0.11 -6.55 13.41
C LYS A 196 1.00 -6.18 12.22
N VAL A 197 2.05 -6.95 11.97
CA VAL A 197 2.98 -6.68 10.87
C VAL A 197 2.80 -7.72 9.78
N ALA A 198 2.52 -7.25 8.57
CA ALA A 198 2.48 -8.06 7.38
C ALA A 198 3.51 -7.57 6.36
N SER A 199 3.96 -8.48 5.52
CA SER A 199 4.71 -8.14 4.32
C SER A 199 4.30 -9.04 3.16
N VAL A 200 4.28 -8.46 1.95
CA VAL A 200 4.14 -9.19 0.68
C VAL A 200 5.31 -8.90 -0.24
#